data_AF-A0A139K3I7-F1
#
_entry.id   AF-A0A139K3I7-F1
#
_cell.length_a   1.000
_cell.length_b   1.000
_cell.length_c   1.000
_cell.angle_alpha   90.00
_cell.angle_beta   90.00
_cell.angle_gamma   90.00
#
_symmetry.space_group_name_H-M   'P 1'
#
loop_
_entity.id
_entity.type
_entity.pdbx_description
1 polymer ?
#
loop_
_entity_poly.entity_id
_entity_poly.type
_entity_poly.pdbx_seq_one_letter_code
_entity_poly.pdbx_strand_id
1 'polypeptide(L)'
;MEIPDDRYYGIQTSRMVKVSGCAHLPVIFYPGMHRALFRIKKACALANAEIGALKPEISRAVVEACDRALAGEFDKEFQLDMWLAGGYTCVNMNVNEVIGKAANEILTGRKVRTPCTRTPM
;
A
#
# COMPACT_ATOMS: atom_id res chain seq x y z
N MET A 1 5.76 -12.79 11.24
CA MET A 1 5.20 -11.62 11.96
C MET A 1 3.72 -11.61 11.65
N GLU A 2 2.87 -11.53 12.67
CA GLU A 2 1.42 -11.52 12.46
C GLU A 2 0.95 -10.13 12.06
N ILE A 3 0.03 -10.08 11.09
CA ILE A 3 -0.58 -8.85 10.59
C ILE A 3 -2.08 -9.05 10.66
N PRO A 4 -2.84 -8.16 11.32
CA PRO A 4 -4.28 -8.28 11.39
C PRO A 4 -4.93 -8.32 9.99
N ASP A 5 -5.95 -9.18 9.83
CA ASP A 5 -6.66 -9.38 8.56
C ASP A 5 -7.36 -8.11 8.06
N ASP A 6 -7.69 -7.18 8.95
CA ASP A 6 -8.35 -5.93 8.66
C ASP A 6 -7.41 -4.87 8.05
N ARG A 7 -6.10 -5.13 7.96
CA ARG A 7 -5.11 -4.20 7.39
C ARG A 7 -4.90 -4.39 5.90
N TYR A 8 -4.55 -3.31 5.21
CA TYR A 8 -4.14 -3.31 3.81
C TYR A 8 -2.63 -3.30 3.63
N TYR A 9 -1.86 -2.76 4.58
CA TYR A 9 -0.40 -2.89 4.54
C TYR A 9 0.07 -4.33 4.79
N GLY A 10 1.33 -4.60 4.48
CA GLY A 10 1.95 -5.93 4.53
C GLY A 10 3.16 -6.00 5.46
N ILE A 11 4.01 -7.00 5.19
CA ILE A 11 5.12 -7.40 6.06
C ILE A 11 6.24 -6.37 6.14
N GLN A 12 6.50 -5.64 5.06
CA GLN A 12 7.53 -4.61 5.03
C GLN A 12 7.11 -3.42 5.91
N THR A 13 5.87 -2.97 5.77
CA THR A 13 5.32 -1.91 6.62
C THR A 13 5.30 -2.35 8.08
N SER A 14 4.84 -3.56 8.37
CA SER A 14 4.79 -4.11 9.73
C SER A 14 6.17 -4.18 10.40
N ARG A 15 7.21 -4.51 9.64
CA ARG A 15 8.58 -4.48 10.13
C ARG A 15 9.02 -3.07 10.50
N MET A 16 8.69 -2.08 9.67
CA MET A 16 9.13 -0.70 9.87
C MET A 16 8.36 0.03 10.95
N VAL A 17 7.08 -0.27 11.17
CA VAL A 17 6.32 0.30 12.30
C VAL A 17 7.05 0.10 13.63
N LYS A 18 7.68 -1.07 13.84
CA LYS A 18 8.41 -1.41 15.08
C LYS A 18 9.68 -0.59 15.33
N VAL A 19 10.27 -0.02 14.28
CA VAL A 19 11.53 0.73 14.35
C VAL A 19 11.37 2.18 13.88
N SER A 20 10.13 2.60 13.61
CA SER A 20 9.76 3.98 13.33
C SER A 20 9.32 4.70 14.61
N GLY A 21 9.11 6.01 14.54
CA GLY A 21 8.54 6.80 15.64
C GLY A 21 9.50 7.81 16.25
N CYS A 22 10.54 8.23 15.52
CA CYS A 22 11.48 9.25 16.01
C CYS A 22 10.81 10.62 16.14
N ALA A 23 9.96 11.01 15.17
CA ALA A 23 9.23 12.28 15.20
C ALA A 23 7.89 12.19 15.94
N HIS A 24 7.35 10.98 16.10
CA HIS A 24 5.96 10.72 16.46
C HIS A 24 4.94 11.43 15.54
N LEU A 25 5.32 11.60 14.27
CA LEU A 25 4.52 12.31 13.27
C LEU A 25 4.33 11.39 12.06
N PRO A 26 3.13 10.82 11.85
CA PRO A 26 2.93 9.88 10.75
C PRO A 26 3.06 10.57 9.39
N VAL A 27 3.58 9.86 8.39
CA VAL A 27 3.73 10.35 7.01
C VAL A 27 2.41 10.86 6.43
N ILE A 28 1.27 10.33 6.89
CA ILE A 28 -0.06 10.74 6.47
C ILE A 28 -0.36 12.21 6.82
N PHE A 29 0.32 12.78 7.81
CA PHE A 29 0.16 14.18 8.21
C PHE A 29 0.39 15.17 7.05
N TYR A 30 1.23 14.80 6.08
CA TYR A 30 1.46 15.59 4.86
C TYR A 30 0.85 14.91 3.63
N PRO A 31 -0.46 15.11 3.36
CA PRO A 31 -1.23 14.34 2.38
C PRO A 31 -0.61 14.23 0.99
N GLY A 32 0.07 15.31 0.58
CA GLY A 32 0.65 15.45 -0.75
C GLY A 32 1.67 14.38 -1.09
N MET A 33 2.46 13.89 -0.13
CA MET A 33 3.54 12.94 -0.42
C MET A 33 3.01 11.59 -0.90
N HIS A 34 2.07 11.02 -0.17
CA HIS A 34 1.48 9.72 -0.51
C HIS A 34 0.49 9.86 -1.68
N ARG A 35 -0.27 10.97 -1.78
CA ARG A 35 -1.06 11.26 -2.99
C ARG A 35 -0.20 11.31 -4.25
N ALA A 36 1.00 11.89 -4.17
CA ALA A 36 1.95 11.87 -5.29
C ALA A 36 2.40 10.44 -5.62
N LEU A 37 2.73 9.63 -4.61
CA LEU A 37 3.09 8.22 -4.82
C LEU A 37 1.94 7.42 -5.47
N PHE A 38 0.69 7.59 -5.05
CA PHE A 38 -0.46 6.94 -5.69
C PHE A 38 -0.62 7.36 -7.15
N ARG A 39 -0.46 8.65 -7.46
CA ARG A 39 -0.49 9.13 -8.87
C ARG A 39 0.64 8.53 -9.70
N ILE A 40 1.85 8.44 -9.15
CA ILE A 40 2.99 7.79 -9.80
C ILE A 40 2.67 6.31 -10.08
N LYS A 41 2.16 5.57 -9.09
CA LYS A 41 1.80 4.15 -9.26
C LYS A 41 0.69 3.95 -10.28
N LYS A 42 -0.33 4.82 -10.29
CA LYS A 42 -1.38 4.84 -11.30
C LYS A 42 -0.80 5.04 -12.70
N ALA A 43 0.05 6.03 -12.89
CA ALA A 43 0.71 6.29 -14.17
C ALA A 43 1.59 5.11 -14.62
N CYS A 44 2.36 4.51 -13.71
CA CYS A 44 3.17 3.32 -14.00
C CYS A 44 2.30 2.13 -14.43
N ALA A 45 1.16 1.89 -13.79
CA ALA A 45 0.27 0.79 -14.14
C ALA A 45 -0.34 0.95 -15.54
N LEU A 46 -0.69 2.19 -15.92
CA LEU A 46 -1.18 2.51 -17.26
C LEU A 46 -0.09 2.34 -18.31
N ALA A 47 1.09 2.94 -18.10
CA ALA A 47 2.21 2.84 -19.03
C ALA A 47 2.69 1.38 -19.22
N ASN A 48 2.76 0.60 -18.13
CA ASN A 48 3.12 -0.81 -18.21
C ASN A 48 2.08 -1.65 -18.97
N ALA A 49 0.80 -1.29 -18.91
CA ALA A 49 -0.23 -1.97 -19.68
C ALA A 49 -0.15 -1.63 -21.16
N GLU A 50 0.14 -0.38 -21.50
CA GLU A 50 0.29 0.09 -22.88
C GLU A 50 1.40 -0.66 -23.63
N ILE A 51 2.53 -0.92 -22.96
CA ILE A 51 3.65 -1.68 -23.54
C ILE A 51 3.52 -3.22 -23.37
N GLY A 52 2.42 -3.70 -22.79
CA GLY A 52 2.19 -5.13 -22.55
C GLY A 52 2.99 -5.78 -21.40
N ALA A 53 3.69 -4.98 -20.59
CA ALA A 53 4.42 -5.46 -19.40
C ALA A 53 3.50 -5.81 -18.22
N LEU A 54 2.25 -5.31 -18.23
CA LEU A 54 1.22 -5.61 -17.24
C LEU A 54 -0.09 -6.00 -17.92
N LYS A 55 -0.72 -7.08 -17.47
CA LYS A 55 -2.03 -7.49 -18.02
C LYS A 55 -3.08 -6.38 -17.84
N PRO A 56 -3.94 -6.11 -18.84
CA PRO A 56 -4.94 -5.04 -18.76
C PRO A 56 -5.91 -5.16 -17.56
N GLU A 57 -6.27 -6.38 -17.17
CA GLU A 57 -7.10 -6.63 -15.98
C GLU A 57 -6.42 -6.23 -14.66
N ILE A 58 -5.12 -6.54 -14.51
CA ILE A 58 -4.34 -6.16 -13.33
C ILE A 58 -4.13 -4.65 -13.30
N SER A 59 -3.82 -4.04 -14.45
CA SER A 59 -3.68 -2.59 -14.56
C SER A 59 -4.96 -1.86 -14.13
N ARG A 60 -6.13 -2.29 -14.62
CA ARG A 60 -7.43 -1.73 -14.21
C ARG A 60 -7.67 -1.82 -12.70
N ALA A 61 -7.40 -2.97 -12.10
CA ALA A 61 -7.54 -3.15 -10.65
C ALA A 61 -6.57 -2.26 -9.84
N VAL A 62 -5.32 -2.08 -10.32
CA VAL A 62 -4.34 -1.18 -9.69
C VAL A 62 -4.77 0.28 -9.83
N VAL A 63 -5.27 0.68 -11.00
CA VAL A 63 -5.80 2.04 -11.26
C VAL A 63 -6.96 2.34 -10.32
N GLU A 64 -7.92 1.42 -10.20
CA GLU A 64 -9.06 1.56 -9.29
C GLU A 64 -8.63 1.60 -7.81
N ALA A 65 -7.69 0.75 -7.40
CA ALA A 65 -7.11 0.79 -6.05
C ALA A 65 -6.43 2.14 -5.75
N CYS A 66 -5.71 2.71 -6.72
CA CYS A 66 -5.12 4.04 -6.60
C CYS A 66 -6.21 5.12 -6.47
N ASP A 67 -7.33 5.01 -7.19
CA ASP A 67 -8.42 5.98 -7.12
C ASP A 67 -9.15 5.95 -5.77
N ARG A 68 -9.40 4.74 -5.23
CA ARG A 68 -9.88 4.55 -3.85
C ARG A 68 -8.94 5.16 -2.82
N ALA A 69 -7.64 4.96 -2.99
CA ALA A 69 -6.64 5.54 -2.11
C ALA A 69 -6.59 7.08 -2.18
N LEU A 70 -6.70 7.65 -3.39
CA LEU A 70 -6.74 9.10 -3.60
C LEU A 70 -8.02 9.73 -3.03
N ALA A 71 -9.11 8.96 -2.91
CA ALA A 71 -10.33 9.34 -2.21
C ALA A 71 -10.22 9.25 -0.68
N GLY A 72 -9.08 8.81 -0.13
CA GLY A 72 -8.79 8.75 1.31
C GLY A 72 -9.21 7.46 2.01
N GLU A 73 -9.66 6.44 1.25
CA GLU A 73 -10.20 5.21 1.85
C GLU A 73 -9.19 4.46 2.75
N PHE A 74 -7.90 4.62 2.48
CA PHE A 74 -6.84 3.86 3.14
C PHE A 74 -5.92 4.70 4.03
N ASP A 75 -6.31 5.93 4.40
CA ASP A 75 -5.42 6.85 5.14
C ASP A 75 -4.90 6.26 6.47
N LYS A 76 -5.72 5.41 7.13
CA LYS A 76 -5.35 4.70 8.37
C LYS A 76 -4.22 3.68 8.22
N GLU A 77 -3.85 3.33 6.99
CA GLU A 77 -2.84 2.30 6.66
C GLU A 77 -1.42 2.88 6.54
N PHE A 78 -1.27 4.21 6.65
CA PHE A 78 -0.01 4.94 6.50
C PHE A 78 0.50 5.49 7.84
N GLN A 79 0.80 4.58 8.76
CA GLN A 79 1.19 4.90 10.14
C GLN A 79 2.71 5.05 10.34
N LEU A 80 3.51 4.87 9.29
CA LEU A 80 4.95 5.05 9.39
C LEU A 80 5.28 6.50 9.76
N ASP A 81 6.27 6.68 10.63
CA ASP A 81 6.76 8.00 11.03
C ASP A 81 7.37 8.78 9.85
N MET A 82 7.37 10.11 9.91
CA MET A 82 7.97 10.97 8.88
C MET A 82 9.51 10.86 8.86
N TRP A 83 10.14 10.61 10.01
CA TRP A 83 11.59 10.43 10.10
C TRP A 83 11.96 8.95 10.08
N LEU A 84 12.26 8.47 8.87
CA LEU A 84 12.68 7.11 8.60
C LEU A 84 14.06 7.10 7.95
N ALA A 85 14.90 6.16 8.35
CA ALA A 85 16.11 5.82 7.62
C ALA A 85 15.78 5.07 6.30
N GLY A 86 16.66 5.15 5.30
CA GLY A 86 16.54 4.36 4.07
C GLY A 86 15.81 5.04 2.89
N GLY A 87 15.79 6.37 2.86
CA GLY A 87 15.43 7.15 1.66
C GLY A 87 14.00 6.92 1.16
N TYR A 88 13.02 6.85 2.06
CA TYR A 88 11.59 6.66 1.73
C TYR A 88 11.22 5.33 1.07
N THR A 89 12.15 4.38 0.96
CA THR A 89 11.88 3.03 0.43
C THR A 89 10.72 2.34 1.15
N CYS A 90 10.64 2.50 2.48
CA CYS A 90 9.60 1.91 3.31
C CYS A 90 8.21 2.50 3.03
N VAL A 91 8.14 3.81 2.75
CA VAL A 91 6.89 4.48 2.38
C VAL A 91 6.42 4.01 0.99
N ASN A 92 7.34 3.87 0.05
CA ASN A 92 7.04 3.29 -1.26
C ASN A 92 6.50 1.85 -1.13
N MET A 93 7.10 1.03 -0.26
CA MET A 93 6.58 -0.33 -0.01
C MET A 93 5.23 -0.34 0.69
N ASN A 94 4.98 0.57 1.64
CA ASN A 94 3.67 0.71 2.26
C ASN A 94 2.58 1.01 1.23
N VAL A 95 2.85 1.92 0.29
CA VAL A 95 1.95 2.21 -0.83
C VAL A 95 1.75 0.98 -1.73
N ASN A 96 2.83 0.28 -2.10
CA ASN A 96 2.73 -0.92 -2.93
C ASN A 96 1.89 -2.03 -2.26
N GLU A 97 2.08 -2.25 -0.96
CA GLU A 97 1.36 -3.27 -0.19
C GLU A 97 -0.14 -2.96 -0.15
N VAL A 98 -0.50 -1.70 0.15
CA VAL A 98 -1.90 -1.25 0.18
C VAL A 98 -2.56 -1.38 -1.19
N ILE A 99 -1.93 -0.87 -2.26
CA ILE A 99 -2.43 -0.99 -3.63
C ILE A 99 -2.58 -2.46 -4.02
N GLY A 100 -1.57 -3.28 -3.76
CA GLY A 100 -1.57 -4.70 -4.14
C GLY A 100 -2.70 -5.46 -3.45
N LYS A 101 -2.93 -5.23 -2.16
CA LYS A 101 -4.02 -5.89 -1.42
C LYS A 101 -5.39 -5.41 -1.88
N ALA A 102 -5.56 -4.11 -2.14
CA ALA A 102 -6.80 -3.55 -2.67
C ALA A 102 -7.10 -4.04 -4.10
N ALA A 103 -6.09 -4.11 -4.98
CA ALA A 103 -6.23 -4.65 -6.33
C ALA A 103 -6.59 -6.14 -6.29
N ASN A 104 -5.98 -6.92 -5.39
CA ASN A 104 -6.36 -8.33 -5.21
C ASN A 104 -7.81 -8.48 -4.73
N GLU A 105 -8.27 -7.61 -3.82
CA GLU A 105 -9.67 -7.59 -3.38
C GLU A 105 -10.62 -7.28 -4.54
N ILE A 106 -10.28 -6.30 -5.39
CA ILE A 106 -11.05 -5.96 -6.60
C ILE A 106 -11.13 -7.17 -7.56
N LEU A 107 -10.01 -7.86 -7.79
CA LEU A 107 -9.94 -8.98 -8.74
C LEU A 107 -10.64 -10.25 -8.23
N THR A 108 -10.58 -10.52 -6.93
CA THR A 108 -11.07 -11.79 -6.35
C THR A 108 -12.41 -11.65 -5.64
N GLY A 109 -12.88 -10.42 -5.42
CA GLY A 109 -14.05 -10.11 -4.60
C GLY A 109 -13.86 -10.38 -3.11
N ARG A 110 -12.63 -10.67 -2.66
CA ARG A 110 -12.33 -10.98 -1.26
C ARG A 110 -11.04 -10.30 -0.82
N LYS A 111 -11.05 -9.71 0.37
CA LYS A 111 -9.83 -9.21 0.98
C LYS A 111 -8.86 -10.36 1.25
N VAL A 112 -7.71 -10.33 0.56
CA VAL A 112 -6.69 -11.38 0.68
C VAL A 112 -6.08 -11.37 2.07
N ARG A 113 -6.18 -12.49 2.79
CA ARG A 113 -5.51 -12.68 4.08
C ARG A 113 -4.00 -12.74 3.90
N THR A 114 -3.27 -12.09 4.79
CA THR A 114 -1.80 -12.17 4.72
C THR A 114 -1.37 -13.56 5.23
N PRO A 115 -0.57 -14.35 4.48
CA PRO A 115 -0.32 -15.78 4.79
C PRO A 115 0.29 -16.08 6.17
N CYS A 116 0.69 -15.08 6.94
CA CYS A 116 1.25 -15.24 8.28
C CYS A 116 0.21 -15.32 9.41
N THR A 117 -1.09 -15.21 9.12
CA THR A 117 -2.15 -15.50 10.10
C THR A 117 -2.42 -17.00 10.15
N ARG A 118 -1.54 -17.77 10.79
CA ARG A 118 -1.99 -19.07 11.32
C ARG A 118 -2.94 -18.73 12.47
N THR A 119 -4.24 -18.87 12.25
CA THR A 119 -5.19 -19.00 13.35
C THR A 119 -4.67 -20.08 14.30
N PRO A 120 -4.48 -19.81 15.60
CA PRO A 120 -4.38 -20.91 16.54
C PRO A 120 -5.71 -21.67 16.46
N MET A 121 -5.63 -22.96 16.12
CA MET A 121 -6.72 -23.90 16.40
C MET A 121 -6.91 -24.00 17.91
#